data_AF-A0A2P4PJB3-F1
#
_entry.id   AF-A0A2P4PJB3-F1
#
_cell.length_a   1.000
_cell.length_b   1.000
_cell.length_c   1.000
_cell.angle_alpha   90.00
_cell.angle_beta   90.00
_cell.angle_gamma   90.00
#
_symmetry.space_group_name_H-M   'P 1'
#
loop_
_entity.id
_entity.type
_entity.pdbx_description
1 polymer ?
#
loop_
_entity_poly.entity_id
_entity_poly.type
_entity_poly.pdbx_seq_one_letter_code
_entity_poly.pdbx_strand_id
1 'polypeptide(L)'
;MWEMTSGIPAFNNMPHDLELALKICRGLRPELVEVPKIFDDTKKQKIFEDLEKKYLELMKRCWDSDSGKRPTSNELFRNFSEWYGCIPTEPIPE
;
A
#
# COMPACT_ATOMS: atom_id res chain seq x y z
N MET A 1 0.74 -5.71 -2.27
CA MET A 1 0.51 -4.52 -1.43
C MET A 1 -0.28 -3.49 -2.19
N TRP A 2 0.21 -2.99 -3.32
CA TRP A 2 -0.55 -2.03 -4.13
C TRP A 2 -1.94 -2.53 -4.58
N GLU A 3 -2.03 -3.74 -5.13
CA GLU A 3 -3.33 -4.31 -5.55
C GLU A 3 -4.31 -4.48 -4.38
N MET A 4 -3.79 -4.67 -3.15
CA MET A 4 -4.62 -4.78 -1.95
C MET A 4 -5.24 -3.43 -1.57
N THR A 5 -4.56 -2.31 -1.84
CA THR A 5 -5.08 -0.97 -1.55
C THR A 5 -5.89 -0.39 -2.71
N SER A 6 -5.49 -0.66 -3.96
CA SER A 6 -6.22 -0.17 -5.15
C SER A 6 -7.45 -1.00 -5.50
N GLY A 7 -7.49 -2.28 -5.10
CA GLY A 7 -8.52 -3.24 -5.50
C GLY A 7 -8.46 -3.60 -6.99
N ILE A 8 -7.39 -3.22 -7.69
CA ILE A 8 -7.24 -3.34 -9.15
C ILE A 8 -5.88 -4.00 -9.44
N PRO A 9 -5.77 -4.87 -10.47
CA PRO A 9 -4.49 -5.40 -10.90
C PRO A 9 -3.49 -4.29 -11.28
N ALA A 10 -2.23 -4.43 -10.88
CA ALA A 10 -1.20 -3.47 -11.23
C ALA A 10 -1.05 -3.39 -12.76
N PHE A 11 -0.99 -2.16 -13.29
CA PHE A 11 -0.88 -1.92 -14.73
C PHE A 11 -2.03 -2.55 -15.55
N ASN A 12 -3.25 -2.59 -14.99
CA ASN A 12 -4.45 -3.13 -15.66
C ASN A 12 -4.67 -2.53 -17.06
N ASN A 13 -4.29 -1.26 -17.24
CA ASN A 13 -4.51 -0.48 -18.45
C ASN A 13 -3.43 -0.70 -19.53
N MET A 14 -2.47 -1.59 -19.31
CA MET A 14 -1.38 -1.87 -20.25
C MET A 14 -1.34 -3.37 -20.61
N PRO A 15 -0.91 -3.75 -21.82
CA PRO A 15 -0.62 -5.14 -22.15
C PRO A 15 0.50 -5.70 -21.24
N HIS A 16 0.32 -6.94 -20.78
CA HIS A 16 1.31 -7.64 -19.95
C HIS A 16 2.32 -8.36 -20.85
N ASP A 17 3.16 -7.58 -21.53
CA ASP A 17 4.15 -8.05 -22.49
C ASP A 17 5.60 -7.77 -22.05
N LEU A 18 6.55 -8.11 -22.93
CA LEU A 18 7.97 -7.89 -22.70
C LEU A 18 8.30 -6.39 -22.53
N GLU A 19 7.58 -5.50 -23.20
CA GLU A 19 7.83 -4.06 -23.08
C GLU A 19 7.49 -3.56 -21.68
N LEU A 20 6.35 -3.98 -21.13
CA LEU A 20 5.98 -3.66 -19.75
C LEU A 20 6.99 -4.24 -18.75
N ALA A 21 7.41 -5.50 -18.93
CA ALA A 21 8.42 -6.12 -18.07
C ALA A 21 9.73 -5.32 -18.07
N LEU A 22 10.21 -4.87 -19.23
CA LEU A 22 11.41 -4.03 -19.35
C LEU A 22 11.23 -2.67 -18.67
N LYS A 23 10.05 -2.03 -18.78
CA LYS A 23 9.74 -0.79 -18.06
C LYS A 23 9.81 -0.99 -16.54
N ILE A 24 9.28 -2.09 -16.01
CA ILE A 24 9.32 -2.43 -14.58
C ILE A 24 10.77 -2.65 -14.11
N CYS A 25 11.57 -3.39 -14.89
CA CYS A 25 13.01 -3.57 -14.64
C CYS A 25 13.77 -2.23 -14.62
N ARG A 26 13.35 -1.26 -15.43
CA ARG A 26 13.90 0.10 -15.47
C ARG A 26 13.35 1.04 -14.39
N GLY A 27 12.49 0.55 -13.51
CA GLY A 27 11.99 1.30 -12.35
C GLY A 27 10.55 1.78 -12.46
N LEU A 28 9.79 1.41 -13.50
CA LEU A 28 8.35 1.68 -13.52
C LEU A 28 7.68 1.03 -12.31
N ARG A 29 6.84 1.79 -11.60
CA ARG A 29 6.03 1.35 -10.45
C ARG A 29 4.58 1.81 -10.63
N PRO A 30 3.61 1.14 -10.00
CA PRO A 30 2.22 1.59 -10.01
C PRO A 30 2.08 3.00 -9.41
N GLU A 31 1.11 3.76 -9.90
CA GLU A 31 0.79 5.11 -9.39
C GLU A 31 0.23 5.05 -7.97
N LEU A 32 0.43 6.10 -7.17
CA LEU A 32 -0.12 6.14 -5.81
C LEU A 32 -1.64 6.29 -5.88
N VAL A 33 -2.33 5.48 -5.07
CA VAL A 33 -3.79 5.55 -4.94
C VAL A 33 -4.13 6.71 -4.00
N GLU A 34 -5.13 7.51 -4.35
CA GLU A 34 -5.66 8.52 -3.42
C GLU A 34 -6.32 7.86 -2.22
N VAL A 35 -6.14 8.44 -1.04
CA VAL A 35 -6.76 7.94 0.19
C VAL A 35 -8.25 8.25 0.16
N PRO A 36 -9.14 7.24 0.16
CA PRO A 36 -10.56 7.49 0.20
C PRO A 36 -11.01 8.03 1.56
N LYS A 37 -12.07 8.83 1.56
CA LYS A 37 -12.81 9.16 2.78
C LYS A 37 -13.79 8.04 3.06
N ILE A 38 -13.49 7.24 4.07
CA ILE A 38 -14.29 6.06 4.44
C ILE A 38 -15.10 6.34 5.71
N PHE A 39 -14.54 7.11 6.65
CA PHE A 39 -15.17 7.34 7.94
C PHE A 39 -15.77 8.74 8.04
N ASP A 40 -17.03 8.82 8.46
CA ASP A 40 -17.69 10.09 8.81
C ASP A 40 -17.10 10.70 10.08
N ASP A 41 -16.59 9.86 10.99
CA ASP A 41 -15.90 10.32 12.19
C ASP A 41 -14.50 10.85 11.83
N THR A 42 -14.30 12.16 12.01
CA THR A 42 -13.05 12.87 11.70
C THR A 42 -11.83 12.26 12.41
N LYS A 43 -12.00 11.73 13.63
CA LYS A 43 -10.89 11.13 14.38
C LYS A 43 -10.53 9.76 13.80
N LYS A 44 -11.51 8.92 13.46
CA LYS A 44 -11.29 7.65 12.76
C LYS A 44 -10.69 7.88 11.37
N GLN A 45 -11.21 8.83 10.61
CA GLN A 45 -10.69 9.20 9.29
C GLN A 45 -9.22 9.63 9.38
N LYS A 46 -8.87 10.48 10.35
CA LYS A 46 -7.49 10.91 10.56
C LYS A 46 -6.56 9.73 10.91
N ILE A 47 -6.99 8.82 11.78
CA ILE A 47 -6.22 7.62 12.11
C ILE A 47 -5.99 6.76 10.87
N PHE A 48 -7.03 6.57 10.05
CA PHE A 48 -6.94 5.83 8.80
C PHE A 48 -5.95 6.49 7.82
N GLU A 49 -6.04 7.80 7.60
CA GLU A 49 -5.12 8.55 6.74
C GLU A 49 -3.66 8.44 7.21
N ASP A 50 -3.42 8.48 8.52
CA ASP A 50 -2.07 8.36 9.07
C ASP A 50 -1.52 6.93 8.93
N LEU A 51 -2.37 5.90 9.07
CA LEU A 51 -2.00 4.51 8.80
C LEU A 51 -1.72 4.27 7.32
N GLU A 52 -2.57 4.80 6.43
CA GLU A 52 -2.41 4.67 4.98
C GLU A 52 -1.09 5.32 4.53
N LYS A 53 -0.74 6.50 5.06
CA LYS A 53 0.58 7.12 4.79
C LYS A 53 1.73 6.20 5.18
N LYS A 54 1.68 5.58 6.36
CA LYS A 54 2.72 4.62 6.81
C LYS A 54 2.77 3.40 5.89
N TYR A 55 1.62 2.88 5.49
CA TYR A 55 1.51 1.75 4.56
C TYR A 55 2.12 2.09 3.19
N LEU A 56 1.78 3.26 2.63
CA LEU A 56 2.30 3.71 1.34
C LEU A 56 3.82 3.90 1.36
N GLU A 57 4.38 4.47 2.43
CA GLU A 57 5.83 4.58 2.59
C GLU A 57 6.51 3.22 2.73
N LEU A 58 5.91 2.28 3.47
CA LEU A 58 6.41 0.90 3.56
C LEU A 58 6.36 0.18 2.21
N MET A 59 5.25 0.34 1.48
CA MET A 59 5.06 -0.22 0.14
C MET A 59 6.14 0.29 -0.83
N LYS A 60 6.45 1.58 -0.80
CA LYS A 60 7.53 2.17 -1.60
C LYS A 60 8.89 1.55 -1.30
N ARG A 61 9.20 1.34 -0.01
CA ARG A 61 10.47 0.72 0.40
C ARG A 61 10.58 -0.73 -0.08
N CYS A 62 9.49 -1.49 -0.10
CA CYS A 62 9.51 -2.89 -0.54
C CYS A 62 9.93 -3.09 -2.00
N TRP A 63 9.71 -2.10 -2.86
CA TRP A 63 10.09 -2.17 -4.27
C TRP A 63 11.20 -1.19 -4.64
N ASP A 64 11.95 -0.69 -3.65
CA ASP A 64 13.10 0.19 -3.86
C ASP A 64 14.09 -0.48 -4.81
N SER A 65 14.64 0.30 -5.74
CA SER A 65 15.63 -0.16 -6.71
C SER A 65 16.91 -0.64 -6.00
N ASP A 66 17.25 -0.03 -4.87
CA ASP A 66 18.31 -0.49 -3.98
C ASP A 66 17.77 -1.58 -3.05
N SER A 67 18.25 -2.82 -3.24
CA SER A 67 17.87 -3.95 -2.39
C SER A 67 18.21 -3.76 -0.92
N GLY A 68 19.23 -2.97 -0.58
CA GLY A 68 19.64 -2.69 0.80
C GLY A 68 18.66 -1.79 1.56
N LYS A 69 17.80 -1.05 0.86
CA LYS A 69 16.75 -0.20 1.46
C LYS A 69 15.43 -0.93 1.70
N ARG A 70 15.29 -2.13 1.12
CA ARG A 70 14.09 -2.94 1.27
C ARG A 70 13.98 -3.45 2.72
N PRO A 71 12.78 -3.41 3.32
CA PRO A 71 12.58 -3.92 4.66
C PRO A 71 12.73 -5.44 4.68
N THR A 72 13.16 -5.96 5.83
CA THR A 72 13.16 -7.40 6.07
C THR A 72 11.74 -7.91 6.31
N SER A 73 11.50 -9.20 6.13
CA SER A 73 10.21 -9.82 6.49
C SER A 73 9.84 -9.62 7.96
N ASN A 74 10.82 -9.63 8.86
CA ASN A 74 10.61 -9.36 10.28
C ASN A 74 10.19 -7.91 10.55
N GLU A 75 10.77 -6.94 9.81
CA GLU A 75 10.34 -5.55 9.89
C GLU A 75 8.90 -5.38 9.38
N LEU A 76 8.55 -6.03 8.27
CA LEU A 76 7.17 -6.03 7.75
C LEU A 76 6.18 -6.58 8.77
N PHE A 77 6.49 -7.73 9.36
CA PHE A 77 5.66 -8.36 10.38
C PHE A 77 5.41 -7.42 11.57
N ARG A 78 6.45 -6.74 12.06
CA ARG A 78 6.34 -5.79 13.16
C ARG A 78 5.45 -4.60 12.82
N ASN A 79 5.64 -4.01 11.63
CA ASN A 79 4.80 -2.89 11.17
C ASN A 79 3.32 -3.30 11.10
N PHE A 80 3.01 -4.42 10.43
CA PHE A 80 1.62 -4.86 10.30
C PHE A 80 0.98 -5.23 11.64
N SER A 81 1.74 -5.85 12.55
CA SER A 81 1.25 -6.18 13.90
C SER A 81 0.93 -4.93 14.73
N GLU A 82 1.76 -3.89 14.63
CA GLU A 82 1.53 -2.60 15.30
C GLU A 82 0.27 -1.93 14.76
N TRP A 83 0.07 -1.94 13.44
CA TRP A 83 -1.06 -1.25 12.80
C TRP A 83 -2.38 -1.96 12.98
N TYR A 84 -2.40 -3.29 13.07
CA TYR A 84 -3.62 -4.09 13.21
C TYR A 84 -4.50 -3.62 14.39
N GLY A 85 -3.88 -3.21 15.50
CA GLY A 85 -4.59 -2.69 16.67
C GLY A 85 -5.10 -1.24 16.53
N CYS A 86 -4.69 -0.53 15.48
CA CYS A 86 -5.03 0.87 15.25
C CYS A 86 -6.09 1.07 14.15
N ILE A 87 -6.40 0.04 13.36
CA ILE A 87 -7.37 0.15 12.27
C ILE A 87 -8.74 0.50 12.86
N PRO A 88 -9.34 1.65 12.48
CA PRO A 88 -10.69 1.97 12.91
C PRO A 88 -11.65 0.94 12.32
N THR A 89 -12.39 0.22 13.16
CA THR A 89 -13.46 -0.66 12.71
C THR A 89 -14.78 0.12 12.66
N GLU A 90 -15.56 -0.09 11.62
CA GLU A 90 -17.02 0.09 11.73
C GLU A 90 -17.58 -1.09 12.51
N PRO A 91 -18.66 -0.91 13.29
CA PRO A 91 -19.43 -2.05 13.77
C PRO A 91 -19.84 -2.88 12.55
N ILE A 92 -19.53 -4.17 12.56
CA ILE A 92 -20.06 -5.11 11.58
C ILE A 92 -21.59 -5.04 11.71
N PRO A 93 -22.36 -4.76 10.64
CA PRO A 93 -23.81 -4.87 10.70
C PRO A 93 -24.17 -6.29 11.16
N GLU A 94 -24.97 -6.40 12.24
CA GLU A 94 -25.47 -7.67 12.76
C GLU A 94 -26.19 -8.51 11.69
#